data_AF-P0C963-F1
#
_entry.id   AF-P0C963-F1
#
_cell.length_a   1.000
_cell.length_b   1.000
_cell.length_c   1.000
_cell.angle_alpha   90.00
_cell.angle_beta   90.00
_cell.angle_gamma   90.00
#
_symmetry.space_group_name_H-M   'P 1'
#
loop_
_entity.id
_entity.type
_entity.pdbx_description
1 polymer ?
#
loop_
_entity_poly.entity_id
_entity_poly.type
_entity_poly.pdbx_seq_one_letter_code
_entity_poly.pdbx_strand_id
1 'polypeptide(L)'
;LSWSALALTSAYPTGAPTSACFDMIPGHFASPQSEPAPYIITTPVSAVKAGDSIEVTISGKTAKDTMRGILLEARQGDKIVGTWTVKPNDNFSQLLNCGEPGNAVTHKHHANSEDKQTVSYLWTASGHLEGDVVFKVTIVKDYHTFWVAVPSAPVKILSHH
;
A
#
# COMPACT_ATOMS: atom_id res chain seq x y z
N LEU A 1 48.17 1.86 2.11
CA LEU A 1 47.09 2.31 1.21
C LEU A 1 45.76 1.98 1.90
N SER A 2 45.02 3.02 2.28
CA SER A 2 43.78 2.93 3.06
C SER A 2 42.67 2.28 2.22
N TRP A 3 42.08 1.19 2.71
CA TRP A 3 40.86 0.63 2.15
C TRP A 3 39.69 1.49 2.63
N SER A 4 39.23 2.40 1.78
CA SER A 4 37.89 2.96 1.97
C SER A 4 36.90 1.87 1.60
N ALA A 5 36.47 1.10 2.58
CA ALA A 5 35.29 0.26 2.43
C ALA A 5 34.11 1.20 2.21
N LEU A 6 33.74 1.43 0.94
CA LEU A 6 32.40 1.92 0.63
C LEU A 6 31.46 0.81 1.11
N ALA A 7 30.95 0.98 2.33
CA ALA A 7 29.72 0.33 2.73
C ALA A 7 28.65 0.89 1.78
N LEU A 8 28.50 0.22 0.63
CA LEU A 8 27.28 0.29 -0.14
C LEU A 8 26.22 -0.19 0.83
N THR A 9 25.59 0.75 1.53
CA THR A 9 24.34 0.47 2.22
C THR A 9 23.40 0.15 1.09
N SER A 10 23.32 -1.14 0.74
CA SER A 10 22.24 -1.68 -0.05
C SER A 10 20.99 -1.59 0.83
N ALA A 11 20.55 -0.36 1.09
CA ALA A 11 19.28 -0.05 1.71
C ALA A 11 18.23 -0.30 0.63
N TYR A 12 18.09 -1.56 0.23
CA TYR A 12 16.88 -2.01 -0.43
C TYR A 12 15.87 -2.19 0.70
N PRO A 13 14.90 -1.27 0.90
CA PRO A 13 13.93 -1.45 1.95
C PRO A 13 13.17 -2.75 1.72
N THR A 14 13.10 -3.59 2.75
CA THR A 14 12.33 -4.85 2.76
C THR A 14 10.84 -4.58 3.01
N GLY A 15 10.33 -3.41 2.58
CA GLY A 15 9.03 -2.87 2.96
C GLY A 15 9.11 -1.53 3.68
N ALA A 16 7.95 -0.89 3.84
CA ALA A 16 7.78 0.36 4.57
C ALA A 16 7.98 0.14 6.09
N PRO A 17 8.62 1.08 6.80
CA PRO A 17 8.71 1.04 8.26
C PRO A 17 7.36 1.40 8.89
N THR A 18 7.10 0.92 10.10
CA THR A 18 5.88 1.28 10.85
C THR A 18 5.78 2.77 11.15
N SER A 19 6.89 3.51 11.15
CA SER A 19 6.89 4.97 11.30
C SER A 19 6.17 5.68 10.14
N ALA A 20 6.10 5.07 8.96
CA ALA A 20 5.40 5.63 7.79
C ALA A 20 3.88 5.40 7.85
N CYS A 21 3.37 4.61 8.80
CA CYS A 21 1.93 4.30 8.87
C CYS A 21 1.05 5.55 9.09
N PHE A 22 1.57 6.65 9.64
CA PHE A 22 0.76 7.83 9.90
C PHE A 22 0.65 8.73 8.68
N ASP A 23 1.79 9.18 8.15
CA ASP A 23 1.87 10.14 7.04
C ASP A 23 1.90 9.46 5.65
N MET A 24 2.16 8.15 5.61
CA MET A 24 2.41 7.35 4.41
C MET A 24 3.61 7.84 3.58
N ILE A 25 4.53 8.59 4.17
CA ILE A 25 5.69 9.17 3.46
C ILE A 25 6.86 8.17 3.54
N PRO A 26 7.44 7.75 2.40
CA PRO A 26 8.68 6.97 2.41
C PRO A 26 9.83 7.77 3.03
N GLY A 27 10.71 7.11 3.78
CA GLY A 27 11.95 7.70 4.28
C GLY A 27 13.01 7.94 3.20
N HIS A 28 12.59 8.30 1.99
CA HIS A 28 13.46 8.62 0.87
C HIS A 28 13.87 10.09 0.97
N PHE A 29 15.13 10.42 0.69
CA PHE A 29 15.62 11.81 0.68
C PHE A 29 15.17 12.57 -0.59
N ALA A 30 13.90 12.44 -0.94
CA ALA A 30 13.25 13.06 -2.10
C ALA A 30 11.84 13.51 -1.69
N SER A 31 11.27 14.44 -2.47
CA SER A 31 9.89 14.91 -2.24
C SER A 31 8.89 14.06 -3.03
N PRO A 32 7.65 13.90 -2.54
CA PRO A 32 6.57 13.30 -3.31
C PRO A 32 6.35 14.01 -4.65
N GLN A 33 5.96 13.26 -5.67
CA GLN A 33 5.53 13.84 -6.95
C GLN A 33 4.24 14.65 -6.76
N SER A 34 4.20 15.85 -7.34
CA SER A 34 3.02 16.74 -7.31
C SER A 34 1.97 16.39 -8.36
N GLU A 35 2.40 15.76 -9.45
CA GLU A 35 1.53 15.39 -10.56
C GLU A 35 0.60 14.22 -10.18
N PRO A 36 -0.60 14.13 -10.78
CA PRO A 36 -1.51 13.02 -10.54
C PRO A 36 -0.83 11.66 -10.74
N ALA A 37 -1.02 10.76 -9.79
CA ALA A 37 -0.44 9.42 -9.85
C ALA A 37 -0.89 8.67 -11.13
N PRO A 38 0.03 8.01 -11.85
CA PRO A 38 -0.32 7.18 -13.01
C PRO A 38 -0.81 5.79 -12.59
N TYR A 39 -1.51 5.70 -11.45
CA TYR A 39 -2.03 4.47 -10.86
C TYR A 39 -3.50 4.68 -10.50
N ILE A 40 -4.25 3.58 -10.39
CA ILE A 40 -5.64 3.57 -9.98
C ILE A 40 -5.87 2.48 -8.95
N ILE A 41 -6.73 2.75 -7.97
CA ILE A 41 -7.24 1.76 -7.03
C ILE A 41 -8.70 1.48 -7.42
N THR A 42 -9.03 0.21 -7.59
CA THR A 42 -10.38 -0.23 -7.96
C THR A 42 -10.90 -1.29 -7.01
N THR A 43 -12.21 -1.25 -6.76
CA THR A 43 -12.96 -2.26 -6.03
C THR A 43 -14.11 -2.75 -6.91
N PRO A 44 -14.58 -4.00 -6.76
CA PRO A 44 -15.69 -4.52 -7.56
C PRO A 44 -17.05 -3.93 -7.15
N VAL A 45 -17.12 -3.31 -5.97
CA VAL A 45 -18.34 -2.75 -5.37
C VAL A 45 -18.05 -1.42 -4.70
N SER A 46 -19.06 -0.56 -4.60
CA SER A 46 -19.02 0.71 -3.87
C SER A 46 -19.59 0.61 -2.45
N ALA A 47 -20.09 -0.56 -2.06
CA ALA A 47 -20.58 -0.83 -0.72
C ALA A 47 -20.33 -2.30 -0.31
N VAL A 48 -20.08 -2.53 0.98
CA VAL A 48 -19.84 -3.85 1.57
C VAL A 48 -20.40 -3.86 3.00
N LYS A 49 -20.81 -5.01 3.53
CA LYS A 49 -21.25 -5.11 4.93
C LYS A 49 -20.06 -5.19 5.88
N ALA A 50 -20.24 -4.73 7.11
CA ALA A 50 -19.27 -4.97 8.18
C ALA A 50 -18.99 -6.48 8.33
N GLY A 51 -17.72 -6.87 8.49
CA GLY A 51 -17.29 -8.27 8.55
C GLY A 51 -17.04 -8.93 7.19
N ASP A 52 -17.59 -8.39 6.10
CA ASP A 52 -17.36 -8.91 4.76
C ASP A 52 -16.02 -8.45 4.20
N SER A 53 -15.57 -9.15 3.16
CA SER A 53 -14.31 -8.87 2.48
C SER A 53 -14.52 -8.46 1.03
N ILE A 54 -13.67 -7.55 0.54
CA ILE A 54 -13.63 -7.13 -0.86
C ILE A 54 -12.20 -7.17 -1.39
N GLU A 55 -12.08 -7.51 -2.67
CA GLU A 55 -10.80 -7.44 -3.36
C GLU A 55 -10.51 -5.98 -3.78
N VAL A 56 -9.34 -5.49 -3.41
CA VAL A 56 -8.84 -4.15 -3.75
C VAL A 56 -7.65 -4.33 -4.68
N THR A 57 -7.75 -3.78 -5.88
CA THR A 57 -6.71 -3.86 -6.91
C THR A 57 -6.06 -2.51 -7.11
N ILE A 58 -4.72 -2.49 -7.20
CA ILE A 58 -3.93 -1.31 -7.57
C ILE A 58 -3.25 -1.61 -8.91
N SER A 59 -3.45 -0.75 -9.90
CA SER A 59 -2.89 -0.92 -11.25
C SER A 59 -2.26 0.36 -11.76
N GLY A 60 -1.10 0.24 -12.41
CA GLY A 60 -0.55 1.27 -13.27
C GLY A 60 -1.42 1.49 -14.52
N LYS A 61 -1.57 2.73 -14.96
CA LYS A 61 -2.39 3.09 -16.14
C LYS A 61 -1.78 2.57 -17.45
N THR A 62 -0.46 2.42 -17.50
CA THR A 62 0.26 1.86 -18.65
C THR A 62 1.20 0.74 -18.23
N ALA A 63 1.74 -0.02 -19.18
CA ALA A 63 2.73 -1.07 -18.92
C ALA A 63 4.03 -0.55 -18.28
N LYS A 64 4.32 0.75 -18.42
CA LYS A 64 5.51 1.38 -17.84
C LYS A 64 5.30 1.81 -16.39
N ASP A 65 4.07 1.84 -15.91
CA ASP A 65 3.70 2.27 -14.57
C ASP A 65 3.78 1.10 -13.60
N THR A 66 5.02 0.63 -13.40
CA THR A 66 5.32 -0.42 -12.43
C THR A 66 5.46 0.16 -11.02
N MET A 67 5.27 -0.70 -10.04
CA MET A 67 5.38 -0.43 -8.62
C MET A 67 6.53 -1.27 -8.09
N ARG A 68 7.51 -0.60 -7.51
CA ARG A 68 8.62 -1.21 -6.79
C ARG A 68 8.34 -1.28 -5.29
N GLY A 69 7.57 -0.34 -4.78
CA GLY A 69 7.16 -0.34 -3.39
C GLY A 69 5.75 0.17 -3.23
N ILE A 70 5.05 -0.40 -2.26
CA ILE A 70 3.75 0.08 -1.81
C ILE A 70 3.70 0.18 -0.29
N LEU A 71 2.85 1.07 0.20
CA LEU A 71 2.22 1.03 1.52
C LEU A 71 0.72 1.26 1.30
N LEU A 72 -0.09 0.23 1.53
CA LEU A 72 -1.54 0.25 1.34
C LEU A 72 -2.26 0.12 2.68
N GLU A 73 -3.23 1.01 2.89
CA GLU A 73 -4.06 1.07 4.08
C GLU A 73 -5.52 1.38 3.68
N ALA A 74 -6.47 0.94 4.51
CA ALA A 74 -7.83 1.43 4.43
C ALA A 74 -8.04 2.43 5.58
N ARG A 75 -8.60 3.61 5.29
CA ARG A 75 -8.77 4.67 6.28
C ARG A 75 -10.19 5.23 6.35
N GLN A 76 -10.57 5.60 7.56
CA GLN A 76 -11.66 6.54 7.87
C GLN A 76 -11.05 7.84 8.40
N GLY A 77 -11.00 8.87 7.56
CA GLY A 77 -10.17 10.04 7.85
C GLY A 77 -8.71 9.63 8.02
N ASP A 78 -8.19 9.77 9.24
CA ASP A 78 -6.82 9.38 9.61
C ASP A 78 -6.74 8.02 10.32
N LYS A 79 -7.87 7.43 10.72
CA LYS A 79 -7.89 6.12 11.39
C LYS A 79 -7.70 5.00 10.38
N ILE A 80 -6.74 4.11 10.60
CA ILE A 80 -6.57 2.86 9.86
C ILE A 80 -7.62 1.85 10.32
N VAL A 81 -8.33 1.21 9.38
CA VAL A 81 -9.47 0.33 9.67
C VAL A 81 -9.45 -0.96 8.85
N GLY A 82 -10.03 -2.03 9.42
CA GLY A 82 -10.06 -3.35 8.80
C GLY A 82 -8.68 -4.02 8.74
N THR A 83 -8.64 -5.17 8.09
CA THR A 83 -7.44 -6.01 7.96
C THR A 83 -7.27 -6.51 6.54
N TRP A 84 -6.04 -6.87 6.19
CA TRP A 84 -5.68 -7.36 4.88
C TRP A 84 -5.31 -8.84 4.93
N THR A 85 -5.60 -9.53 3.82
CA THR A 85 -5.07 -10.87 3.55
C THR A 85 -4.20 -10.80 2.30
N VAL A 86 -2.93 -11.20 2.47
CA VAL A 86 -1.97 -11.40 1.39
C VAL A 86 -1.79 -12.91 1.20
N LYS A 87 -1.79 -13.39 -0.05
CA LYS A 87 -1.62 -14.82 -0.33
C LYS A 87 -0.26 -15.30 0.20
N PRO A 88 -0.16 -16.51 0.80
CA PRO A 88 1.10 -16.99 1.39
C PRO A 88 2.28 -17.04 0.41
N ASN A 89 1.99 -17.27 -0.88
CA ASN A 89 2.96 -17.34 -1.97
C ASN A 89 3.12 -16.02 -2.76
N ASP A 90 2.62 -14.90 -2.23
CA ASP A 90 2.83 -13.60 -2.84
C ASP A 90 4.31 -13.21 -2.74
N ASN A 91 5.00 -13.11 -3.88
CA ASN A 91 6.43 -12.79 -3.90
C ASN A 91 6.72 -11.28 -3.87
N PHE A 92 5.70 -10.43 -4.01
CA PHE A 92 5.88 -8.97 -4.01
C PHE A 92 5.53 -8.36 -2.65
N SER A 93 4.61 -8.95 -1.88
CA SER A 93 3.89 -8.24 -0.82
C SER A 93 3.87 -9.02 0.49
N GLN A 94 3.72 -8.29 1.59
CA GLN A 94 3.58 -8.81 2.95
C GLN A 94 2.69 -7.88 3.79
N LEU A 95 2.19 -8.40 4.90
CA LEU A 95 1.45 -7.62 5.87
C LEU A 95 2.38 -6.73 6.69
N LEU A 96 1.87 -5.56 7.09
CA LEU A 96 2.50 -4.64 8.02
C LEU A 96 1.52 -4.33 9.17
N ASN A 97 2.06 -4.19 10.38
CA ASN A 97 1.28 -3.88 11.58
C ASN A 97 1.39 -2.39 11.90
N CYS A 98 0.37 -1.62 11.49
CA CYS A 98 0.25 -0.19 11.76
C CYS A 98 -0.64 0.04 12.99
N GLY A 99 -0.18 -0.42 14.16
CA GLY A 99 -0.94 -0.39 15.42
C GLY A 99 -1.82 -1.62 15.65
N GLU A 100 -2.36 -2.23 14.59
CA GLU A 100 -3.12 -3.49 14.66
C GLU A 100 -2.49 -4.54 13.73
N PRO A 101 -2.63 -5.85 14.02
CA PRO A 101 -2.09 -6.91 13.16
C PRO A 101 -2.68 -6.87 11.74
N GLY A 102 -1.81 -6.81 10.73
CA GLY A 102 -2.18 -6.95 9.33
C GLY A 102 -3.14 -5.88 8.79
N ASN A 103 -3.19 -4.69 9.40
CA ASN A 103 -4.04 -3.59 8.95
C ASN A 103 -3.42 -2.75 7.82
N ALA A 104 -2.22 -3.10 7.36
CA ALA A 104 -1.57 -2.54 6.18
C ALA A 104 -0.87 -3.61 5.33
N VAL A 105 -0.58 -3.28 4.07
CA VAL A 105 0.22 -4.10 3.14
C VAL A 105 1.43 -3.30 2.67
N THR A 106 2.60 -3.95 2.65
CA THR A 106 3.83 -3.39 2.07
C THR A 106 4.49 -4.38 1.12
N HIS A 107 5.38 -3.88 0.28
CA HIS A 107 6.26 -4.71 -0.54
C HIS A 107 7.29 -5.53 0.27
N LYS A 108 7.79 -6.60 -0.32
CA LYS A 108 8.96 -7.40 0.05
C LYS A 108 10.18 -6.92 -0.71
N HIS A 109 11.36 -7.36 -0.29
CA HIS A 109 12.56 -7.21 -1.13
C HIS A 109 12.45 -8.06 -2.39
N HIS A 110 12.75 -7.48 -3.56
CA HIS A 110 12.74 -8.13 -4.86
C HIS A 110 13.65 -7.38 -5.84
N ALA A 111 14.00 -8.02 -6.96
CA ALA A 111 14.76 -7.39 -8.04
C ALA A 111 13.87 -6.47 -8.89
N ASN A 112 14.44 -5.46 -9.57
CA ASN A 112 13.67 -4.55 -10.43
C ASN A 112 12.85 -5.26 -11.53
N SER A 113 13.32 -6.44 -11.99
CA SER A 113 12.60 -7.26 -12.96
C SER A 113 11.30 -7.87 -12.43
N GLU A 114 11.08 -7.80 -11.11
CA GLU A 114 9.93 -8.35 -10.40
C GLU A 114 8.93 -7.26 -9.97
N ASP A 115 9.22 -5.98 -10.28
CA ASP A 115 8.29 -4.86 -10.09
C ASP A 115 6.91 -5.20 -10.68
N LYS A 116 5.85 -4.80 -9.99
CA LYS A 116 4.48 -5.16 -10.36
C LYS A 116 3.77 -4.00 -11.03
N GLN A 117 3.14 -4.25 -12.17
CA GLN A 117 2.22 -3.30 -12.78
C GLN A 117 0.83 -3.34 -12.12
N THR A 118 0.43 -4.51 -11.62
CA THR A 118 -0.85 -4.71 -10.92
C THR A 118 -0.65 -5.60 -9.70
N VAL A 119 -1.27 -5.23 -8.58
CA VAL A 119 -1.36 -6.03 -7.35
C VAL A 119 -2.78 -6.03 -6.83
N SER A 120 -3.17 -7.06 -6.08
CA SER A 120 -4.52 -7.22 -5.58
C SER A 120 -4.53 -7.93 -4.23
N TYR A 121 -5.32 -7.43 -3.29
CA TYR A 121 -5.39 -7.96 -1.93
C TYR A 121 -6.83 -7.97 -1.43
N LEU A 122 -7.14 -8.93 -0.57
CA LEU A 122 -8.44 -8.97 0.10
C LEU A 122 -8.38 -8.07 1.34
N TRP A 123 -9.32 -7.14 1.45
CA TRP A 123 -9.55 -6.35 2.65
C TRP A 123 -10.84 -6.76 3.33
N THR A 124 -10.80 -6.94 4.65
CA THR A 124 -11.95 -7.30 5.48
C THR A 124 -12.35 -6.11 6.34
N ALA A 125 -13.60 -5.68 6.20
CA ALA A 125 -14.18 -4.67 7.07
C ALA A 125 -14.32 -5.23 8.49
N SER A 126 -13.89 -4.49 9.51
CA SER A 126 -14.14 -4.91 10.91
C SER A 126 -15.64 -5.05 11.16
N GLY A 127 -16.06 -6.01 11.99
CA GLY A 127 -17.49 -6.33 12.20
C GLY A 127 -18.35 -5.20 12.82
N HIS A 128 -17.72 -4.16 13.35
CA HIS A 128 -18.37 -2.96 13.91
C HIS A 128 -18.08 -1.68 13.09
N LEU A 129 -17.48 -1.83 11.91
CA LEU A 129 -17.15 -0.70 11.04
C LEU A 129 -18.39 -0.26 10.28
N GLU A 130 -18.65 1.04 10.24
CA GLU A 130 -19.75 1.64 9.49
C GLU A 130 -19.30 2.97 8.90
N GLY A 131 -19.91 3.37 7.78
CA GLY A 131 -19.60 4.62 7.09
C GLY A 131 -18.58 4.47 5.97
N ASP A 132 -18.01 5.57 5.51
CA ASP A 132 -17.20 5.58 4.28
C ASP A 132 -15.74 5.24 4.58
N VAL A 133 -15.18 4.30 3.82
CA VAL A 133 -13.77 3.91 3.87
C VAL A 133 -13.09 4.29 2.57
N VAL A 134 -11.89 4.84 2.66
CA VAL A 134 -11.04 5.12 1.51
C VAL A 134 -9.77 4.29 1.63
N PHE A 135 -9.51 3.46 0.62
CA PHE A 135 -8.20 2.85 0.43
C PHE A 135 -7.22 3.90 -0.02
N LYS A 136 -6.09 4.02 0.68
CA LYS A 136 -4.99 4.92 0.36
C LYS A 136 -3.74 4.09 0.09
N VAL A 137 -2.98 4.46 -0.93
CA VAL A 137 -1.71 3.81 -1.24
C VAL A 137 -0.61 4.84 -1.48
N THR A 138 0.53 4.63 -0.86
CA THR A 138 1.79 5.24 -1.29
C THR A 138 2.49 4.31 -2.25
N ILE A 139 2.87 4.81 -3.42
CA ILE A 139 3.49 4.04 -4.49
C ILE A 139 4.87 4.59 -4.78
N VAL A 140 5.87 3.72 -4.70
CA VAL A 140 7.26 3.97 -5.09
C VAL A 140 7.49 3.32 -6.45
N LYS A 141 7.84 4.14 -7.45
CA LYS A 141 8.31 3.67 -8.75
C LYS A 141 9.81 3.43 -8.72
N ASP A 142 10.55 4.39 -8.15
CA ASP A 142 11.97 4.30 -7.87
C ASP A 142 12.31 5.15 -6.63
N TYR A 143 13.58 5.17 -6.22
CA TYR A 143 14.00 5.86 -4.99
C TYR A 143 13.60 7.35 -4.95
N HIS A 144 13.57 8.04 -6.10
CA HIS A 144 13.25 9.47 -6.18
C HIS A 144 11.82 9.75 -6.69
N THR A 145 11.16 8.76 -7.30
CA THR A 145 9.83 8.91 -7.90
C THR A 145 8.79 8.13 -7.11
N PHE A 146 7.96 8.85 -6.35
CA PHE A 146 6.88 8.25 -5.57
C PHE A 146 5.69 9.20 -5.36
N TRP A 147 4.52 8.62 -5.15
CA TRP A 147 3.27 9.32 -4.84
C TRP A 147 2.78 8.88 -3.47
N VAL A 148 2.30 9.82 -2.66
CA VAL A 148 1.90 9.57 -1.28
C VAL A 148 0.38 9.58 -1.15
N ALA A 149 -0.16 8.62 -0.40
CA ALA A 149 -1.57 8.56 0.01
C ALA A 149 -2.58 8.74 -1.14
N VAL A 150 -2.31 8.15 -2.31
CA VAL A 150 -3.20 8.15 -3.47
C VAL A 150 -4.53 7.49 -3.06
N PRO A 151 -5.69 8.16 -3.18
CA PRO A 151 -6.95 7.63 -2.72
C PRO A 151 -7.69 6.83 -3.80
N SER A 152 -8.48 5.87 -3.35
CA SER A 152 -9.59 5.25 -4.10
C SER A 152 -10.85 6.13 -4.04
N ALA A 153 -11.87 5.75 -4.82
CA ALA A 153 -13.24 6.15 -4.51
C ALA A 153 -13.68 5.52 -3.17
N PRO A 154 -14.54 6.19 -2.38
CA PRO A 154 -14.99 5.65 -1.12
C PRO A 154 -15.83 4.39 -1.30
N VAL A 155 -15.66 3.43 -0.40
CA VAL A 155 -16.54 2.28 -0.23
C VAL A 155 -17.36 2.47 1.03
N LYS A 156 -18.69 2.41 0.90
CA LYS A 156 -19.61 2.53 2.02
C LYS A 156 -19.71 1.20 2.78
N ILE A 157 -19.38 1.22 4.06
CA ILE A 157 -19.56 0.07 4.96
C ILE A 157 -20.95 0.14 5.57
N LEU A 158 -21.77 -0.87 5.26
CA LEU A 158 -23.11 -1.05 5.78
C LEU A 158 -23.06 -1.84 7.09
N SER A 159 -23.92 -1.50 8.04
CA SER A 159 -24.03 -2.22 9.30
C SER A 159 -24.46 -3.68 9.08
N HIS A 160 -24.10 -4.56 10.03
CA HIS A 160 -24.37 -6.01 9.98
C HIS A 160 -25.84 -6.37 10.37
N HIS A 161 -26.86 -5.54 10.07
CA HIS A 161 -28.24 -5.90 10.46
C HIS A 161 -28.74 -7.20 9.83
#